data_AF-A0AB34L4X6-F1
#
_entry.id   AF-A0AB34L4X6-F1
#
_cell.length_a   1.000
_cell.length_b   1.000
_cell.length_c   1.000
_cell.angle_alpha   90.00
_cell.angle_beta   90.00
_cell.angle_gamma   90.00
#
_symmetry.space_group_name_H-M   'P 1'
#
loop_
_entity.id
_entity.type
_entity.pdbx_description
1 polymer ?
#
loop_
_entity_poly.entity_id
_entity_poly.type
_entity_poly.pdbx_seq_one_letter_code
_entity_poly.pdbx_strand_id
1 'polypeptide(L)'
;MKKVIVLISFLCGAFFVSAQQGNQQQRQQERWKPESTEWYHPVPPKVTPGVGTSAPSDAIILFDGKDLTKWEAAGKDGGSAKWAIKDGTMVVVPGSGSIRTKEYFGDCQLHIEFKTPIPGKDNTLQMKGNSGIMLQSRYEVQVLDCEDNPTYVNGWVGSVYKQSAPLANAFTKTNEWQVYDIYWKAPRFGTNDELESPAMITVVLNGIVVQNNYVLKGNTPYTGLPKYVAHGRMPLSLQDHGVEVAFRNIWIRDL
;
A
#
# COMPACT_ATOMS: atom_id res chain seq x y z
N MET A 1 -79.71 -11.64 66.62
CA MET A 1 -80.67 -12.06 65.57
C MET A 1 -80.16 -11.48 64.25
N LYS A 2 -79.82 -12.19 63.18
CA LYS A 2 -80.03 -13.58 62.73
C LYS A 2 -78.73 -14.07 62.09
N LYS A 3 -78.35 -15.32 62.38
CA LYS A 3 -77.43 -16.11 61.56
C LYS A 3 -78.16 -16.46 60.27
N VAL A 4 -77.51 -16.33 59.12
CA VAL A 4 -77.95 -17.00 57.89
C VAL A 4 -76.76 -17.81 57.39
N ILE A 5 -76.92 -19.12 57.55
CA ILE A 5 -76.15 -20.16 56.86
C ILE A 5 -76.69 -20.20 55.44
N VAL A 6 -75.83 -20.08 54.43
CA VAL A 6 -76.17 -20.48 53.06
C VAL A 6 -75.17 -21.53 52.62
N LEU A 7 -75.66 -22.76 52.56
CA LEU A 7 -75.10 -23.85 51.76
C LEU A 7 -75.15 -23.43 50.29
N ILE A 8 -74.02 -23.48 49.58
CA ILE A 8 -74.02 -23.58 48.11
C ILE A 8 -73.06 -24.69 47.70
N SER A 9 -73.68 -25.86 47.52
CA SER A 9 -73.51 -26.81 46.42
C SER A 9 -72.17 -26.86 45.69
N PHE A 10 -71.49 -28.00 45.88
CA PHE A 10 -70.53 -28.57 44.94
C PHE A 10 -71.17 -28.68 43.55
N LEU A 11 -70.74 -27.85 42.61
CA LEU A 11 -70.92 -28.11 41.18
C LEU A 11 -69.56 -28.51 40.59
N CYS A 12 -69.47 -29.77 40.21
CA CYS A 12 -68.42 -30.31 39.36
C CYS A 12 -68.47 -29.59 38.00
N GLY A 13 -67.68 -28.53 37.86
CA GLY A 13 -67.36 -27.91 36.58
C GLY A 13 -66.12 -28.59 36.01
N ALA A 14 -66.32 -29.57 35.14
CA ALA A 14 -65.26 -30.13 34.30
C ALA A 14 -64.75 -29.02 33.37
N PHE A 15 -63.73 -28.28 33.81
CA PHE A 15 -62.96 -27.43 32.90
C PHE A 15 -62.04 -28.35 32.10
N PHE A 16 -62.52 -28.68 30.90
CA PHE A 16 -61.70 -29.17 29.82
C PHE A 16 -60.49 -28.24 29.70
N VAL A 17 -59.31 -28.73 30.05
CA VAL A 17 -58.07 -28.17 29.54
C VAL A 17 -58.12 -28.42 28.04
N SER A 18 -58.63 -27.45 27.29
CA SER A 18 -58.32 -27.31 25.89
C SER A 18 -56.80 -27.21 25.85
N ALA A 19 -56.13 -28.34 25.61
CA ALA A 19 -54.78 -28.33 25.12
C ALA A 19 -54.82 -27.51 23.84
N GLN A 20 -54.51 -26.21 23.94
CA GLN A 20 -53.97 -25.49 22.82
C GLN A 20 -52.70 -26.27 22.49
N GLN A 21 -52.82 -27.22 21.55
CA GLN A 21 -51.73 -27.60 20.70
C GLN A 21 -51.33 -26.29 20.02
N GLY A 22 -50.49 -25.52 20.72
CA GLY A 22 -49.73 -24.45 20.13
C GLY A 22 -49.02 -25.11 18.98
N ASN A 23 -49.51 -24.83 17.78
CA ASN A 23 -48.94 -25.29 16.54
C ASN A 23 -47.59 -24.58 16.46
N GLN A 24 -46.60 -25.08 17.19
CA GLN A 24 -45.20 -24.86 16.89
C GLN A 24 -44.97 -25.61 15.59
N GLN A 25 -45.45 -25.01 14.49
CA GLN A 25 -44.72 -25.07 13.25
C GLN A 25 -43.33 -24.56 13.63
N GLN A 26 -42.43 -25.50 13.94
CA GLN A 26 -41.01 -25.28 13.79
C GLN A 26 -40.89 -24.71 12.39
N ARG A 27 -40.73 -23.39 12.27
CA ARG A 27 -40.25 -22.77 11.04
C ARG A 27 -38.94 -23.49 10.80
N GLN A 28 -38.96 -24.50 9.93
CA GLN A 28 -37.74 -25.05 9.37
C GLN A 28 -37.00 -23.81 8.89
N GLN A 29 -35.87 -23.49 9.52
CA GLN A 29 -34.97 -22.48 8.98
C GLN A 29 -34.72 -22.94 7.56
N GLU A 30 -35.29 -22.23 6.59
CA GLU A 30 -35.07 -22.53 5.18
C GLU A 30 -33.57 -22.48 5.01
N ARG A 31 -32.97 -23.65 4.82
CA ARG A 31 -31.53 -23.76 4.69
C ARG A 31 -31.22 -23.18 3.33
N TRP A 32 -30.56 -22.03 3.32
CA TRP A 32 -30.18 -21.35 2.09
C TRP A 32 -29.41 -22.34 1.21
N LYS A 33 -29.74 -22.35 -0.08
CA LYS A 33 -28.94 -23.10 -1.05
C LYS A 33 -27.67 -22.29 -1.36
N PRO A 34 -26.53 -22.91 -1.70
CA PRO A 34 -25.31 -22.18 -2.05
C PRO A 34 -25.54 -21.08 -3.10
N GLU A 35 -26.38 -21.36 -4.10
CA GLU A 35 -26.71 -20.47 -5.22
C GLU A 35 -27.40 -19.18 -4.77
N SER A 36 -28.02 -19.15 -3.59
CA SER A 36 -28.65 -17.95 -3.03
C SER A 36 -27.65 -16.83 -2.72
N THR A 37 -26.36 -17.14 -2.70
CA THR A 37 -25.26 -16.19 -2.44
C THR A 37 -24.20 -16.17 -3.54
N GLU A 38 -24.43 -16.86 -4.66
CA GLU A 38 -23.53 -16.83 -5.82
C GLU A 38 -23.84 -15.62 -6.69
N TRP A 39 -22.82 -14.81 -6.97
CA TRP A 39 -22.89 -13.64 -7.84
C TRP A 39 -21.84 -13.79 -8.94
N TYR A 40 -22.26 -13.56 -10.18
CA TYR A 40 -21.46 -13.84 -11.37
C TYR A 40 -20.90 -12.57 -12.02
N HIS A 41 -21.27 -11.40 -11.51
CA HIS A 41 -20.88 -10.10 -12.04
C HIS A 41 -20.59 -9.08 -10.92
N PRO A 42 -19.61 -8.18 -11.12
CA PRO A 42 -18.76 -8.06 -12.31
C PRO A 42 -17.75 -9.22 -12.44
N VAL A 43 -17.50 -9.66 -13.69
CA VAL A 43 -16.44 -10.65 -13.97
C VAL A 43 -15.09 -9.95 -13.84
N PRO A 44 -14.15 -10.45 -13.03
CA PRO A 44 -12.82 -9.86 -12.93
C PRO A 44 -12.08 -9.86 -14.28
N PRO A 45 -11.32 -8.79 -14.61
CA PRO A 45 -10.56 -8.75 -15.85
C PRO A 45 -9.46 -9.82 -15.87
N LYS A 46 -9.24 -10.45 -17.04
CA LYS A 46 -8.16 -11.43 -17.22
C LYS A 46 -6.82 -10.70 -17.39
N VAL A 47 -5.86 -11.02 -16.52
CA VAL A 47 -4.48 -10.52 -16.58
C VAL A 47 -3.54 -11.71 -16.80
N THR A 48 -2.60 -11.58 -17.74
CA THR A 48 -1.52 -12.55 -17.89
C THR A 48 -0.38 -12.13 -16.96
N PRO A 49 0.02 -12.98 -15.99
CA PRO A 49 1.13 -12.67 -15.11
C PRO A 49 2.45 -12.56 -15.87
N GLY A 50 3.39 -11.79 -15.33
CA GLY A 50 4.77 -11.82 -15.78
C GLY A 50 5.48 -13.13 -15.39
N VAL A 51 6.67 -13.35 -15.96
CA VAL A 51 7.59 -14.43 -15.56
C VAL A 51 8.61 -13.87 -14.60
N GLY A 52 8.72 -14.44 -13.41
CA GLY A 52 9.59 -13.90 -12.35
C GLY A 52 9.13 -12.51 -11.92
N THR A 53 10.00 -11.51 -12.06
CA THR A 53 9.72 -10.11 -11.70
C THR A 53 9.22 -9.26 -12.87
N SER A 54 8.99 -9.84 -14.05
CA SER A 54 8.53 -9.07 -15.21
C SER A 54 7.11 -8.52 -15.03
N ALA A 55 6.80 -7.45 -15.76
CA ALA A 55 5.47 -6.83 -15.73
C ALA A 55 4.35 -7.81 -16.15
N PRO A 56 3.17 -7.76 -15.49
CA PRO A 56 1.96 -8.40 -16.01
C PRO A 56 1.40 -7.64 -17.22
N SER A 57 0.48 -8.26 -17.95
CA SER A 57 -0.04 -7.71 -19.22
C SER A 57 -0.84 -6.41 -19.10
N ASP A 58 -1.32 -6.06 -17.91
CA ASP A 58 -2.09 -4.84 -17.64
C ASP A 58 -1.20 -3.70 -17.08
N ALA A 59 0.08 -3.94 -16.82
CA ALA A 59 0.97 -2.94 -16.24
C ALA A 59 1.54 -1.98 -17.28
N ILE A 60 1.73 -0.74 -16.83
CA ILE A 60 2.50 0.28 -17.53
C ILE A 60 3.96 0.05 -17.20
N ILE A 61 4.77 -0.20 -18.23
CA ILE A 61 6.22 -0.32 -18.09
C ILE A 61 6.80 1.09 -18.01
N LEU A 62 7.32 1.46 -16.85
CA LEU A 62 7.97 2.75 -16.60
C LEU A 62 9.44 2.73 -17.02
N PHE A 63 10.11 1.56 -16.97
CA PHE A 63 11.47 1.41 -17.46
C PHE A 63 11.79 -0.06 -17.80
N ASP A 64 12.16 -0.30 -19.06
CA ASP A 64 12.51 -1.62 -19.61
C ASP A 64 14.00 -1.78 -19.94
N GLY A 65 14.83 -0.81 -19.54
CA GLY A 65 16.27 -0.81 -19.82
C GLY A 65 16.70 0.06 -21.00
N LYS A 66 15.78 0.65 -21.77
CA LYS A 66 16.13 1.39 -23.00
C LYS A 66 16.32 2.88 -22.80
N ASP A 67 15.32 3.56 -22.25
CA ASP A 67 15.28 5.02 -22.22
C ASP A 67 14.44 5.57 -21.06
N LEU A 68 14.47 6.89 -20.91
CA LEU A 68 13.73 7.64 -19.88
C LEU A 68 12.45 8.28 -20.45
N THR A 69 11.86 7.75 -21.52
CA THR A 69 10.71 8.39 -22.19
C THR A 69 9.49 8.57 -21.30
N LYS A 70 9.32 7.71 -20.29
CA LYS A 70 8.27 7.78 -19.26
C LYS A 70 8.57 8.75 -18.11
N TRP A 71 9.77 9.32 -18.10
CA TRP A 71 10.28 10.15 -17.01
C TRP A 71 10.60 11.58 -17.47
N GLU A 72 10.56 12.50 -16.52
CA GLU A 72 10.98 13.89 -16.66
C GLU A 72 11.67 14.35 -15.36
N ALA A 73 12.37 15.49 -15.40
CA ALA A 73 12.93 16.08 -14.19
C ALA A 73 11.80 16.49 -13.21
N ALA A 74 11.98 16.25 -11.91
CA ALA A 74 10.97 16.53 -10.89
C ALA A 74 10.93 18.00 -10.42
N GLY A 75 11.83 18.84 -10.94
CA GLY A 75 11.86 20.27 -10.65
C GLY A 75 10.60 21.01 -11.10
N LYS A 76 10.43 22.27 -10.65
CA LYS A 76 9.23 23.07 -10.94
C LYS A 76 8.91 23.18 -12.43
N ASP A 77 9.94 23.26 -13.26
CA ASP A 77 9.80 23.51 -14.70
C ASP A 77 9.76 22.21 -15.53
N GLY A 78 9.86 21.04 -14.87
CA GLY A 78 9.97 19.76 -15.57
C GLY A 78 11.21 19.68 -16.46
N GLY A 79 11.06 19.03 -17.62
CA GLY A 79 12.10 18.90 -18.65
C GLY A 79 12.75 17.51 -18.69
N SER A 80 13.79 17.37 -19.50
CA SER A 80 14.43 16.07 -19.71
C SER A 80 15.03 15.52 -18.42
N ALA A 81 14.72 14.25 -18.11
CA ALA A 81 15.40 13.49 -17.06
C ALA A 81 16.89 13.32 -17.43
N LYS A 82 17.79 13.67 -16.51
CA LYS A 82 19.25 13.74 -16.75
C LYS A 82 20.03 12.56 -16.17
N TRP A 83 19.31 11.53 -15.71
CA TRP A 83 19.92 10.29 -15.25
C TRP A 83 20.51 9.52 -16.43
N ALA A 84 21.54 8.73 -16.17
CA ALA A 84 22.26 8.00 -17.20
C ALA A 84 21.59 6.64 -17.47
N ILE A 85 21.60 6.19 -18.72
CA ILE A 85 21.32 4.78 -19.06
C ILE A 85 22.64 4.04 -19.21
N LYS A 86 22.85 2.99 -18.42
CA LYS A 86 24.05 2.14 -18.45
C LYS A 86 23.65 0.68 -18.31
N ASP A 87 24.06 -0.17 -19.26
CA ASP A 87 23.86 -1.63 -19.20
C ASP A 87 22.41 -2.07 -18.89
N GLY A 88 21.43 -1.40 -19.51
CA GLY A 88 20.01 -1.69 -19.27
C GLY A 88 19.45 -1.17 -17.95
N THR A 89 20.17 -0.26 -17.27
CA THR A 89 19.78 0.33 -15.99
C THR A 89 19.70 1.85 -16.10
N MET A 90 18.81 2.46 -15.32
CA MET A 90 18.79 3.90 -15.14
C MET A 90 19.55 4.24 -13.86
N VAL A 91 20.54 5.12 -13.97
CA VAL A 91 21.50 5.41 -12.92
C VAL A 91 21.42 6.88 -12.55
N VAL A 92 21.20 7.17 -11.27
CA VAL A 92 21.23 8.52 -10.73
C VAL A 92 22.55 9.17 -11.12
N VAL A 93 22.49 10.35 -11.76
CA VAL A 93 23.65 11.22 -11.91
C VAL A 93 23.60 12.20 -10.74
N PRO A 94 24.50 12.07 -9.73
CA PRO A 94 24.43 12.89 -8.53
C PRO A 94 24.38 14.39 -8.82
N GLY A 95 23.41 15.10 -8.24
CA GLY A 95 23.21 16.54 -8.42
C GLY A 95 22.50 16.91 -9.72
N SER A 96 22.06 15.95 -10.53
CA SER A 96 21.25 16.21 -11.72
C SER A 96 19.77 16.45 -11.39
N GLY A 97 19.37 16.14 -10.16
CA GLY A 97 18.02 16.31 -9.63
C GLY A 97 17.19 15.03 -9.70
N SER A 98 16.18 14.97 -8.84
CA SER A 98 15.18 13.91 -8.84
C SER A 98 14.41 13.87 -10.16
N ILE A 99 13.86 12.71 -10.50
CA ILE A 99 13.01 12.51 -11.67
C ILE A 99 11.62 12.04 -11.25
N ARG A 100 10.64 12.20 -12.12
CA ARG A 100 9.26 11.74 -11.91
C ARG A 100 8.64 11.19 -13.18
N THR A 101 7.61 10.37 -13.03
CA THR A 101 6.82 9.90 -14.16
C THR A 101 6.07 11.04 -14.81
N LYS A 102 5.88 10.98 -16.13
CA LYS A 102 4.99 11.91 -16.85
C LYS A 102 3.51 11.63 -16.54
N GLU A 103 3.19 10.37 -16.28
CA GLU A 103 1.86 9.91 -15.92
C GLU A 103 1.61 10.06 -14.41
N TYR A 104 0.34 10.18 -14.04
CA TYR A 104 -0.13 10.49 -12.68
C TYR A 104 -0.88 9.29 -12.12
N PHE A 105 -0.57 8.89 -10.88
CA PHE A 105 -1.08 7.66 -10.28
C PHE A 105 -1.90 7.91 -9.00
N GLY A 106 -2.86 7.02 -8.76
CA GLY A 106 -3.70 6.93 -7.56
C GLY A 106 -3.34 5.67 -6.78
N ASP A 107 -4.33 4.83 -6.49
CA ASP A 107 -4.09 3.49 -5.94
C ASP A 107 -3.32 2.67 -6.98
N CYS A 108 -2.30 1.95 -6.54
CA CYS A 108 -1.46 1.19 -7.46
C CYS A 108 -0.74 0.02 -6.81
N GLN A 109 -0.32 -0.92 -7.65
CA GLN A 109 0.76 -1.85 -7.36
C GLN A 109 1.97 -1.45 -8.21
N LEU A 110 3.12 -1.29 -7.56
CA LEU A 110 4.39 -0.87 -8.15
C LEU A 110 5.44 -1.96 -7.90
N HIS A 111 6.18 -2.30 -8.94
CA HIS A 111 7.41 -3.07 -8.84
C HIS A 111 8.60 -2.22 -9.28
N ILE A 112 9.70 -2.30 -8.53
CA ILE A 112 10.92 -1.57 -8.81
C ILE A 112 12.12 -2.28 -8.21
N GLU A 113 13.16 -2.49 -9.02
CA GLU A 113 14.43 -3.04 -8.56
C GLU A 113 15.45 -1.92 -8.44
N PHE A 114 16.23 -1.92 -7.36
CA PHE A 114 17.30 -0.94 -7.11
C PHE A 114 18.60 -1.61 -6.72
N LYS A 115 19.72 -0.93 -6.94
CA LYS A 115 21.06 -1.38 -6.55
C LYS A 115 21.86 -0.20 -6.05
N THR A 116 22.37 -0.32 -4.82
CA THR A 116 23.25 0.68 -4.21
C THR A 116 24.67 0.51 -4.75
N PRO A 117 25.46 1.59 -4.92
CA PRO A 117 26.80 1.52 -5.44
C PRO A 117 27.75 0.99 -4.36
N ILE A 118 28.96 0.61 -4.75
CA ILE A 118 30.04 0.45 -3.78
C ILE A 118 30.29 1.82 -3.13
N PRO A 119 30.18 1.96 -1.80
CA PRO A 119 30.27 3.23 -1.13
C PRO A 119 31.70 3.81 -1.20
N GLY A 120 31.80 5.13 -1.35
CA GLY A 120 33.03 5.86 -1.05
C GLY A 120 33.32 5.85 0.46
N LYS A 121 34.54 6.22 0.86
CA LYS A 121 34.97 6.21 2.28
C LYS A 121 34.05 7.01 3.21
N ASP A 122 33.48 8.10 2.72
CA ASP A 122 32.64 9.01 3.52
C ASP A 122 31.13 8.72 3.37
N ASN A 123 30.76 7.74 2.55
CA ASN A 123 29.36 7.38 2.32
C ASN A 123 28.88 6.47 3.46
N THR A 124 28.44 7.08 4.55
CA THR A 124 27.91 6.40 5.75
C THR A 124 26.54 6.96 6.12
N LEU A 125 25.84 6.32 7.04
CA LEU A 125 24.52 6.75 7.52
C LEU A 125 23.55 6.93 6.33
N GLN A 126 22.93 8.11 6.24
CA GLN A 126 22.01 8.49 5.17
C GLN A 126 22.71 8.92 3.87
N MET A 127 24.04 8.80 3.76
CA MET A 127 24.78 9.04 2.52
C MET A 127 25.26 7.74 1.86
N LYS A 128 24.96 6.57 2.45
CA LYS A 128 25.30 5.27 1.86
C LYS A 128 24.22 4.80 0.90
N GLY A 129 24.31 5.20 -0.37
CA GLY A 129 23.40 4.76 -1.43
C GLY A 129 21.95 5.21 -1.23
N ASN A 130 21.75 6.43 -0.73
CA ASN A 130 20.44 7.01 -0.44
C ASN A 130 19.72 7.46 -1.72
N SER A 131 18.48 7.02 -1.85
CA SER A 131 17.47 7.52 -2.77
C SER A 131 16.10 7.28 -2.10
N GLY A 132 15.02 7.51 -2.83
CA GLY A 132 13.68 7.33 -2.29
C GLY A 132 12.68 7.12 -3.39
N ILE A 133 11.73 6.22 -3.14
CA ILE A 133 10.58 5.97 -4.01
C ILE A 133 9.42 6.77 -3.42
N MET A 134 9.11 7.89 -4.06
CA MET A 134 8.12 8.84 -3.58
C MET A 134 6.77 8.58 -4.24
N LEU A 135 5.92 7.82 -3.56
CA LEU A 135 4.55 7.56 -4.00
C LEU A 135 3.82 8.89 -4.06
N GLN A 136 3.17 9.15 -5.20
CA GLN A 136 2.52 10.43 -5.48
C GLN A 136 3.44 11.63 -5.21
N SER A 137 4.77 11.49 -5.36
CA SER A 137 5.77 12.54 -5.12
C SER A 137 5.76 13.12 -3.70
N ARG A 138 5.20 12.42 -2.70
CA ARG A 138 5.03 12.92 -1.33
C ARG A 138 5.39 11.93 -0.22
N TYR A 139 5.27 10.64 -0.51
CA TYR A 139 5.34 9.58 0.50
C TYR A 139 6.50 8.65 0.18
N GLU A 140 7.59 8.80 0.92
CA GLU A 140 8.84 8.10 0.65
C GLU A 140 8.86 6.70 1.26
N VAL A 141 9.04 5.70 0.39
CA VAL A 141 9.64 4.41 0.75
C VAL A 141 11.15 4.54 0.57
N GLN A 142 11.89 4.36 1.66
CA GLN A 142 13.30 4.65 1.68
C GLN A 142 14.14 3.64 0.88
N VAL A 143 15.06 4.16 0.07
CA VAL A 143 16.13 3.38 -0.58
C VAL A 143 17.44 3.73 0.09
N LEU A 144 18.10 2.74 0.68
CA LEU A 144 19.36 2.95 1.37
C LEU A 144 20.17 1.66 1.37
N ASP A 145 21.48 1.78 1.39
CA ASP A 145 22.36 0.66 1.68
C ASP A 145 22.44 0.45 3.20
N CYS A 146 22.03 -0.72 3.70
CA CYS A 146 22.10 -1.02 5.13
C CYS A 146 23.16 -2.06 5.53
N GLU A 147 23.98 -2.55 4.59
CA GLU A 147 25.06 -3.49 4.93
C GLU A 147 26.10 -2.77 5.80
N ASP A 148 26.30 -3.24 7.04
CA ASP A 148 27.20 -2.62 8.03
C ASP A 148 27.01 -1.09 8.19
N ASN A 149 25.79 -0.60 7.98
CA ASN A 149 25.47 0.84 7.99
C ASN A 149 24.42 1.18 9.06
N PRO A 150 24.84 1.44 10.30
CA PRO A 150 23.91 1.86 11.35
C PRO A 150 23.35 3.24 11.04
N THR A 151 22.04 3.42 11.16
CA THR A 151 21.38 4.73 11.07
C THR A 151 20.09 4.72 11.90
N TYR A 152 19.33 5.81 11.90
CA TYR A 152 18.06 5.85 12.61
C TYR A 152 17.01 4.95 11.91
N VAL A 153 16.39 4.05 12.68
CA VAL A 153 15.58 2.94 12.14
C VAL A 153 14.35 3.39 11.35
N ASN A 154 13.78 4.55 11.68
CA ASN A 154 12.65 5.12 10.95
C ASN A 154 13.06 5.82 9.64
N GLY A 155 14.34 5.86 9.27
CA GLY A 155 14.83 6.29 7.96
C GLY A 155 15.72 5.23 7.31
N TRP A 156 15.51 3.97 7.66
CA TRP A 156 16.26 2.83 7.14
C TRP A 156 15.63 2.29 5.85
N VAL A 157 16.34 1.44 5.11
CA VAL A 157 15.79 0.82 3.89
C VAL A 157 14.46 0.13 4.19
N GLY A 158 13.45 0.39 3.37
CA GLY A 158 12.10 -0.16 3.54
C GLY A 158 11.24 0.56 4.59
N SER A 159 11.76 1.61 5.24
CA SER A 159 10.94 2.50 6.06
C SER A 159 9.96 3.31 5.23
N VAL A 160 8.82 3.64 5.82
CA VAL A 160 8.08 4.84 5.44
C VAL A 160 8.78 5.99 6.14
N TYR A 161 9.51 6.80 5.38
CA TYR A 161 10.56 7.66 5.93
C TYR A 161 10.08 8.57 7.07
N LYS A 162 10.79 8.49 8.18
CA LYS A 162 10.54 9.08 9.51
C LYS A 162 9.17 8.78 10.15
N GLN A 163 8.36 7.89 9.59
CA GLN A 163 7.05 7.50 10.15
C GLN A 163 7.00 6.07 10.70
N SER A 164 7.63 5.12 10.00
CA SER A 164 7.61 3.69 10.35
C SER A 164 8.94 3.03 10.00
N ALA A 165 9.59 2.38 10.98
CA ALA A 165 10.73 1.52 10.71
C ALA A 165 10.30 0.26 9.92
N PRO A 166 11.18 -0.36 9.11
CA PRO A 166 10.87 -1.63 8.49
C PRO A 166 10.67 -2.74 9.54
N LEU A 167 9.74 -3.66 9.30
CA LEU A 167 9.46 -4.80 10.19
C LEU A 167 10.61 -5.81 10.26
N ALA A 168 11.47 -5.84 9.23
CA ALA A 168 12.63 -6.72 9.14
C ALA A 168 13.74 -6.07 8.32
N ASN A 169 14.99 -6.45 8.58
CA ASN A 169 16.08 -6.18 7.66
C ASN A 169 16.09 -7.25 6.57
N ALA A 170 15.59 -6.91 5.38
CA ALA A 170 15.49 -7.81 4.24
C ALA A 170 16.44 -7.43 3.09
N PHE A 171 17.31 -6.44 3.30
CA PHE A 171 18.36 -6.09 2.33
C PHE A 171 19.40 -7.20 2.25
N THR A 172 19.86 -7.53 1.05
CA THR A 172 20.85 -8.60 0.88
C THR A 172 22.28 -8.08 1.03
N LYS A 173 22.74 -7.23 0.09
CA LYS A 173 24.14 -6.83 0.00
C LYS A 173 24.34 -5.54 -0.80
N THR A 174 25.37 -4.76 -0.44
CA THR A 174 25.86 -3.65 -1.27
C THR A 174 26.16 -4.13 -2.68
N ASN A 175 25.76 -3.34 -3.69
CA ASN A 175 25.99 -3.63 -5.11
C ASN A 175 25.33 -4.93 -5.61
N GLU A 176 24.31 -5.41 -4.91
CA GLU A 176 23.36 -6.43 -5.39
C GLU A 176 21.96 -5.83 -5.58
N TRP A 177 21.20 -6.41 -6.49
CA TRP A 177 19.84 -5.96 -6.76
C TRP A 177 18.91 -6.30 -5.61
N GLN A 178 18.18 -5.28 -5.18
CA GLN A 178 17.11 -5.34 -4.22
C GLN A 178 15.79 -5.17 -4.98
N VAL A 179 14.76 -5.92 -4.58
CA VAL A 179 13.47 -5.94 -5.25
C VAL A 179 12.40 -5.39 -4.32
N TYR A 180 11.72 -4.32 -4.73
CA TYR A 180 10.52 -3.85 -4.07
C TYR A 180 9.27 -4.22 -4.84
N ASP A 181 8.30 -4.77 -4.13
CA ASP A 181 6.89 -4.77 -4.51
C ASP A 181 6.11 -3.91 -3.50
N ILE A 182 5.45 -2.87 -4.01
CA ILE A 182 4.75 -1.86 -3.21
C ILE A 182 3.27 -1.87 -3.61
N TYR A 183 2.40 -1.96 -2.60
CA TYR A 183 0.95 -1.87 -2.75
C TYR A 183 0.48 -0.61 -2.05
N TRP A 184 -0.08 0.31 -2.81
CA TRP A 184 -0.39 1.67 -2.37
C TRP A 184 -1.87 1.97 -2.53
N LYS A 185 -2.47 2.44 -1.45
CA LYS A 185 -3.79 3.08 -1.45
C LYS A 185 -3.58 4.56 -1.18
N ALA A 186 -3.89 5.39 -2.17
CA ALA A 186 -3.74 6.83 -2.08
C ALA A 186 -4.72 7.42 -1.04
N PRO A 187 -4.39 8.56 -0.39
CA PRO A 187 -5.34 9.23 0.48
C PRO A 187 -6.53 9.74 -0.33
N ARG A 188 -7.66 9.95 0.35
CA ARG A 188 -8.86 10.56 -0.22
C ARG A 188 -9.17 11.84 0.53
N PHE A 189 -9.52 12.87 -0.22
CA PHE A 189 -9.87 14.18 0.29
C PHE A 189 -11.24 14.58 -0.22
N GLY A 190 -12.08 15.06 0.68
CA GLY A 190 -13.43 15.51 0.42
C GLY A 190 -13.50 17.00 0.12
N THR A 191 -14.65 17.60 0.43
CA THR A 191 -14.86 19.04 0.28
C THR A 191 -13.98 19.83 1.26
N ASN A 192 -13.50 21.00 0.86
CA ASN A 192 -12.63 21.86 1.68
C ASN A 192 -11.32 21.18 2.12
N ASP A 193 -10.77 20.30 1.28
CA ASP A 193 -9.50 19.60 1.54
C ASP A 193 -9.51 18.69 2.79
N GLU A 194 -10.69 18.32 3.30
CA GLU A 194 -10.83 17.42 4.44
C GLU A 194 -10.32 16.02 4.11
N LEU A 195 -9.49 15.43 4.97
CA LEU A 195 -9.03 14.05 4.80
C LEU A 195 -10.15 13.07 5.11
N GLU A 196 -10.67 12.38 4.10
CA GLU A 196 -11.71 11.35 4.25
C GLU A 196 -11.10 9.98 4.60
N SER A 197 -9.98 9.63 3.97
CA SER A 197 -9.24 8.41 4.30
C SER A 197 -7.74 8.60 4.13
N PRO A 198 -6.90 8.18 5.10
CA PRO A 198 -5.46 8.25 4.99
C PRO A 198 -4.93 7.30 3.92
N ALA A 199 -3.70 7.56 3.48
CA ALA A 199 -2.99 6.64 2.62
C ALA A 199 -2.58 5.38 3.39
N MET A 200 -2.54 4.24 2.69
CA MET A 200 -2.11 2.96 3.26
C MET A 200 -1.09 2.30 2.35
N ILE A 201 -0.08 1.65 2.94
CA ILE A 201 0.99 1.02 2.17
C ILE A 201 1.38 -0.34 2.72
N THR A 202 1.59 -1.29 1.81
CA THR A 202 2.35 -2.52 2.07
C THR A 202 3.62 -2.48 1.22
N VAL A 203 4.76 -2.78 1.82
CA VAL A 203 6.06 -2.83 1.14
C VAL A 203 6.67 -4.19 1.38
N VAL A 204 7.06 -4.87 0.31
CA VAL A 204 7.77 -6.14 0.32
C VAL A 204 9.16 -5.89 -0.25
N LEU A 205 10.20 -6.21 0.51
CA LEU A 205 11.60 -6.13 0.09
C LEU A 205 12.15 -7.55 -0.03
N ASN A 206 12.61 -7.92 -1.22
CA ASN A 206 13.18 -9.26 -1.50
C ASN A 206 12.26 -10.40 -1.05
N GLY A 207 10.94 -10.25 -1.27
CA GLY A 207 9.93 -11.23 -0.86
C GLY A 207 9.53 -11.20 0.63
N ILE A 208 10.12 -10.32 1.44
CA ILE A 208 9.81 -10.16 2.87
C ILE A 208 8.99 -8.89 3.10
N VAL A 209 7.85 -9.01 3.77
CA VAL A 209 7.02 -7.85 4.14
C VAL A 209 7.78 -6.99 5.16
N VAL A 210 8.11 -5.75 4.78
CA VAL A 210 8.79 -4.76 5.64
C VAL A 210 7.87 -3.62 6.08
N GLN A 211 6.74 -3.42 5.39
CA GLN A 211 5.61 -2.61 5.89
C GLN A 211 4.33 -3.41 5.64
N ASN A 212 3.51 -3.63 6.65
CA ASN A 212 2.27 -4.38 6.52
C ASN A 212 1.07 -3.47 6.73
N ASN A 213 0.40 -3.09 5.64
CA ASN A 213 -0.81 -2.25 5.66
C ASN A 213 -0.69 -1.00 6.56
N TYR A 214 0.46 -0.35 6.53
CA TYR A 214 0.76 0.80 7.36
C TYR A 214 -0.09 2.00 6.95
N VAL A 215 -0.76 2.63 7.91
CA VAL A 215 -1.56 3.84 7.70
C VAL A 215 -0.66 5.07 7.88
N LEU A 216 -0.49 5.86 6.81
CA LEU A 216 0.40 7.01 6.83
C LEU A 216 -0.21 8.18 7.60
N LYS A 217 0.65 8.99 8.21
CA LYS A 217 0.29 10.18 9.00
C LYS A 217 0.30 11.47 8.18
N GLY A 218 0.69 11.40 6.91
CA GLY A 218 0.90 12.54 6.03
C GLY A 218 2.14 12.35 5.15
N ASN A 219 2.67 13.42 4.59
CA ASN A 219 3.93 13.41 3.84
C ASN A 219 5.13 12.94 4.70
N THR A 220 6.27 12.70 4.08
CA THR A 220 7.51 12.23 4.77
C THR A 220 8.58 13.33 4.82
N PRO A 221 8.45 14.36 5.67
CA PRO A 221 9.41 15.46 5.70
C PRO A 221 10.71 15.08 6.40
N TYR A 222 11.83 15.70 5.99
CA TYR A 222 13.07 15.63 6.75
C TYR A 222 12.93 16.28 8.14
N THR A 223 12.22 17.40 8.24
CA THR A 223 12.01 18.14 9.49
C THR A 223 10.53 18.38 9.75
N GLY A 224 10.13 18.26 11.03
CA GLY A 224 8.75 18.45 11.46
C GLY A 224 7.89 17.18 11.41
N LEU A 225 6.60 17.34 11.74
CA LEU A 225 5.63 16.25 11.75
C LEU A 225 5.03 16.04 10.36
N PRO A 226 4.68 14.79 10.00
CA PRO A 226 3.87 14.50 8.82
C PRO A 226 2.58 15.33 8.80
N LYS A 227 2.21 15.80 7.61
CA LYS A 227 0.95 16.51 7.37
C LYS A 227 0.36 16.07 6.04
N TYR A 228 -0.96 15.91 6.01
CA TYR A 228 -1.69 15.82 4.75
C TYR A 228 -1.94 17.21 4.17
N VAL A 229 -1.66 17.34 2.87
CA VAL A 229 -2.05 18.47 2.04
C VAL A 229 -2.85 17.86 0.91
N ALA A 230 -4.08 18.32 0.69
CA ALA A 230 -4.96 17.71 -0.30
C ALA A 230 -4.31 17.68 -1.68
N HIS A 231 -4.52 16.57 -2.38
CA HIS A 231 -4.06 16.36 -3.74
C HIS A 231 -4.87 15.24 -4.40
N GLY A 232 -4.91 15.26 -5.74
CA GLY A 232 -5.44 14.17 -6.55
C GLY A 232 -4.38 13.11 -6.85
N ARG A 233 -4.51 12.47 -8.01
CA ARG A 233 -3.43 11.65 -8.58
C ARG A 233 -2.17 12.51 -8.77
N MET A 234 -0.98 11.93 -8.60
CA MET A 234 0.30 12.62 -8.81
C MET A 234 1.36 11.66 -9.34
N PRO A 235 2.46 12.16 -9.93
CA PRO A 235 3.55 11.33 -10.41
C PRO A 235 4.19 10.47 -9.31
N LEU A 236 4.75 9.32 -9.70
CA LEU A 236 5.78 8.64 -8.94
C LEU A 236 7.10 9.40 -9.12
N SER A 237 7.84 9.68 -8.04
CA SER A 237 9.17 10.31 -8.15
C SER A 237 10.26 9.41 -7.58
N LEU A 238 11.45 9.50 -8.16
CA LEU A 238 12.68 8.87 -7.65
C LEU A 238 13.68 9.96 -7.24
N GLN A 239 14.21 9.85 -6.02
CA GLN A 239 15.04 10.90 -5.41
C GLN A 239 16.49 10.84 -5.89
N ASP A 240 17.05 11.99 -6.24
CA ASP A 240 18.50 12.21 -6.26
C ASP A 240 18.92 12.79 -4.90
N HIS A 241 19.67 12.00 -4.11
CA HIS A 241 20.24 12.43 -2.82
C HIS A 241 21.76 12.68 -2.92
N GLY A 242 22.26 13.05 -4.10
CA GLY A 242 23.67 13.35 -4.33
C GLY A 242 24.58 12.12 -4.30
N VAL A 243 24.01 10.91 -4.43
CA VAL A 243 24.76 9.66 -4.53
C VAL A 243 24.19 8.78 -5.64
N GLU A 244 25.06 7.98 -6.27
CA GLU A 244 24.64 7.07 -7.32
C GLU A 244 23.71 5.99 -6.74
N VAL A 245 22.65 5.65 -7.46
CA VAL A 245 21.81 4.45 -7.24
C VAL A 245 21.34 4.01 -8.63
N ALA A 246 21.35 2.71 -8.91
CA ALA A 246 20.84 2.17 -10.16
C ALA A 246 19.43 1.59 -9.95
N PHE A 247 18.56 1.76 -10.93
CA PHE A 247 17.24 1.16 -10.98
C PHE A 247 17.04 0.37 -12.27
N ARG A 248 16.20 -0.66 -12.23
CA ARG A 248 15.75 -1.41 -13.41
C ARG A 248 14.35 -2.00 -13.17
N ASN A 249 13.78 -2.55 -14.25
CA ASN A 249 12.53 -3.31 -14.22
C ASN A 249 11.45 -2.58 -13.42
N ILE A 250 10.98 -1.45 -13.94
CA ILE A 250 10.00 -0.62 -13.23
C ILE A 250 8.68 -0.74 -13.97
N TRP A 251 7.66 -1.23 -13.29
CA TRP A 251 6.31 -1.29 -13.81
C TRP A 251 5.28 -0.99 -12.74
N ILE A 252 4.15 -0.43 -13.16
CA ILE A 252 3.06 0.00 -12.28
C ILE A 252 1.71 -0.39 -12.88
N ARG A 253 0.77 -0.80 -12.04
CA ARG A 253 -0.63 -1.05 -12.42
C ARG A 253 -1.57 -0.29 -11.51
N ASP A 254 -2.56 0.38 -12.10
CA ASP A 254 -3.64 1.03 -11.35
C ASP A 254 -4.51 -0.03 -10.66
N LEU A 255 -5.01 0.30 -9.47
CA LEU A 255 -5.91 -0.53 -8.66
C LEU A 255 -7.27 0.15 -8.43
#